data_AF-A0A1I0GP49-F1
#
_entry.id   AF-A0A1I0GP49-F1
#
_cell.length_a   1.000
_cell.length_b   1.000
_cell.length_c   1.000
_cell.angle_alpha   90.00
_cell.angle_beta   90.00
_cell.angle_gamma   90.00
#
_symmetry.space_group_name_H-M   'P 1'
#
loop_
_entity.id
_entity.type
_entity.pdbx_description
1 polymer ?
#
loop_
_entity_poly.entity_id
_entity_poly.type
_entity_poly.pdbx_seq_one_letter_code
_entity_poly.pdbx_strand_id
1 'polypeptide(L)'
;MGLFKRNKSVDLDEVFKTKYKEINKIIADGQNEFDLQIQISLYILAYEKYNDLLELIDQGVDYDRKHFEVLQQDLKKQIDLLKGLENEN
;
A
#
# COMPACT_ATOMS: atom_id res chain seq x y z
N MET A 1 24.60 -26.58 -22.74
CA MET A 1 23.33 -25.88 -22.45
C MET A 1 22.91 -26.26 -21.04
N GLY A 2 23.17 -25.38 -20.07
CA GLY A 2 22.92 -25.64 -18.65
C GLY A 2 21.43 -25.53 -18.32
N LEU A 3 20.92 -26.58 -17.69
CA LEU A 3 19.51 -26.82 -17.41
C LEU A 3 18.97 -25.78 -16.42
N PHE A 4 17.93 -25.05 -16.82
CA PHE A 4 17.18 -24.13 -15.97
C PHE A 4 16.53 -24.87 -14.79
N LYS A 5 17.13 -24.77 -13.59
CA LYS A 5 16.39 -25.00 -12.34
C LYS A 5 15.77 -23.68 -11.88
N ARG A 6 14.60 -23.34 -12.43
CA ARG A 6 13.71 -22.36 -11.79
C ARG A 6 12.91 -23.08 -10.72
N ASN A 7 13.53 -23.29 -9.56
CA ASN A 7 12.74 -23.33 -8.33
C ASN A 7 12.32 -21.89 -8.09
N LYS A 8 11.15 -21.48 -8.63
CA LYS A 8 10.51 -20.23 -8.17
C LYS A 8 9.99 -20.51 -6.76
N SER A 9 10.90 -20.55 -5.79
CA SER A 9 10.57 -20.09 -4.44
C SER A 9 9.95 -18.72 -4.64
N VAL A 10 8.68 -18.56 -4.25
CA VAL A 10 8.02 -17.26 -4.30
C VAL A 10 8.88 -16.31 -3.49
N ASP A 11 9.53 -15.37 -4.17
CA ASP A 11 10.43 -14.42 -3.54
C ASP A 11 9.54 -13.40 -2.82
N LEU A 12 9.28 -13.66 -1.54
CA LEU A 12 8.37 -12.84 -0.72
C LEU A 12 8.82 -11.38 -0.71
N ASP A 13 10.13 -11.13 -0.86
CA ASP A 13 10.72 -9.81 -1.04
C ASP A 13 10.30 -9.14 -2.36
N GLU A 14 10.31 -9.87 -3.49
CA GLU A 14 9.83 -9.37 -4.78
C GLU A 14 8.32 -9.09 -4.74
N VAL A 15 7.55 -9.95 -4.07
CA VAL A 15 6.12 -9.75 -3.85
C VAL A 15 5.87 -8.50 -3.00
N PHE A 16 6.63 -8.31 -1.92
CA PHE A 16 6.55 -7.14 -1.06
C PHE A 16 6.82 -5.85 -1.84
N LYS A 17 7.93 -5.79 -2.58
CA LYS A 17 8.29 -4.64 -3.42
C LYS A 17 7.23 -4.34 -4.47
N THR A 18 6.64 -5.37 -5.06
CA THR A 18 5.59 -5.22 -6.08
C THR A 18 4.32 -4.61 -5.47
N LYS A 19 3.86 -5.15 -4.33
CA LYS A 19 2.71 -4.59 -3.61
C LYS A 19 2.97 -3.17 -3.13
N TYR A 20 4.16 -2.87 -2.62
CA TYR A 20 4.51 -1.52 -2.17
C TYR A 20 4.53 -0.52 -3.33
N LYS A 21 5.05 -0.90 -4.50
CA LYS A 21 4.96 -0.07 -5.72
C LYS A 21 3.51 0.18 -6.14
N GLU A 22 2.65 -0.83 -6.05
CA GLU A 22 1.23 -0.68 -6.37
C GLU A 22 0.55 0.33 -5.42
N ILE A 23 0.82 0.25 -4.11
CA ILE A 23 0.32 1.21 -3.12
C ILE A 23 0.77 2.64 -3.45
N ASN A 24 2.06 2.83 -3.72
CA ASN A 24 2.60 4.15 -4.07
C ASN A 24 1.95 4.71 -5.34
N LYS A 25 1.62 3.84 -6.31
CA LYS A 25 0.90 4.25 -7.51
C LYS A 25 -0.52 4.71 -7.17
N ILE A 26 -1.25 3.97 -6.36
CA ILE A 26 -2.61 4.34 -5.92
C ILE A 26 -2.61 5.67 -5.16
N ILE A 27 -1.62 5.88 -4.28
CA ILE A 27 -1.47 7.15 -3.56
C ILE A 27 -1.18 8.29 -4.54
N ALA A 28 -0.27 8.09 -5.49
CA ALA A 28 0.02 9.09 -6.51
C ALA A 28 -1.22 9.39 -7.39
N ASP A 29 -1.98 8.37 -7.78
CA ASP A 29 -3.22 8.54 -8.54
C ASP A 29 -4.23 9.36 -7.70
N GLY A 30 -4.39 9.04 -6.41
CA GLY A 30 -5.25 9.79 -5.49
C GLY A 30 -4.80 11.25 -5.27
N GLN A 31 -3.51 11.53 -5.27
CA GLN A 31 -3.00 12.91 -5.19
C GLN A 31 -3.30 13.73 -6.45
N ASN A 32 -3.40 13.09 -7.61
CA ASN A 32 -3.72 13.76 -8.87
C ASN A 32 -5.24 13.81 -9.15
N GLU A 33 -6.04 13.17 -8.30
CA GLU A 33 -7.49 13.12 -8.46
C GLU A 33 -8.15 14.42 -7.95
N PHE A 34 -9.04 14.99 -8.78
CA PHE A 34 -9.75 16.23 -8.44
C PHE A 34 -11.05 15.97 -7.67
N ASP A 35 -11.65 14.80 -7.86
CA ASP A 35 -12.85 14.41 -7.16
C ASP A 35 -12.51 13.87 -5.76
N LEU A 36 -13.02 14.54 -4.73
CA LEU A 36 -12.73 14.17 -3.34
C LEU A 36 -13.20 12.75 -2.99
N GLN A 37 -14.34 12.30 -3.54
CA GLN A 37 -14.86 10.97 -3.26
C GLN A 37 -13.96 9.89 -3.89
N ILE A 38 -13.51 10.11 -5.12
CA ILE A 38 -12.58 9.20 -5.80
C ILE A 38 -11.21 9.22 -5.09
N GLN A 39 -10.70 10.39 -4.70
CA GLN A 39 -9.47 10.53 -3.92
C GLN A 39 -9.54 9.76 -2.60
N ILE A 40 -10.61 9.94 -1.83
CA ILE A 40 -10.86 9.22 -0.57
C ILE A 40 -10.90 7.71 -0.82
N SER A 41 -11.58 7.26 -1.88
CA SER A 41 -11.68 5.85 -2.24
C SER A 41 -10.31 5.23 -2.58
N LEU A 42 -9.47 5.95 -3.31
CA LEU A 42 -8.10 5.52 -3.63
C LEU A 42 -7.24 5.43 -2.37
N TYR A 43 -7.33 6.39 -1.46
CA TYR A 43 -6.61 6.32 -0.20
C TYR A 43 -7.08 5.20 0.71
N ILE A 44 -8.40 4.92 0.77
CA ILE A 44 -8.93 3.75 1.49
C ILE A 44 -8.36 2.45 0.88
N LEU A 45 -8.33 2.33 -0.45
CA LEU A 45 -7.76 1.16 -1.12
C LEU A 45 -6.27 0.98 -0.81
N ALA A 46 -5.49 2.06 -0.82
CA ALA A 46 -4.09 2.04 -0.45
C ALA A 46 -3.91 1.64 1.04
N TYR A 47 -4.75 2.16 1.94
CA TYR A 47 -4.75 1.80 3.36
C TYR A 47 -5.01 0.32 3.59
N GLU A 48 -5.96 -0.28 2.87
CA GLU A 48 -6.26 -1.71 2.96
C GLU A 48 -5.09 -2.55 2.45
N LYS A 49 -4.46 -2.15 1.34
CA LYS A 49 -3.29 -2.84 0.78
C LYS A 49 -2.05 -2.77 1.67
N TYR A 50 -1.94 -1.78 2.56
CA TYR A 50 -0.89 -1.80 3.58
C TYR A 50 -1.05 -2.98 4.56
N ASN A 51 -2.26 -3.48 4.82
CA ASN A 51 -2.43 -4.68 5.64
C ASN A 51 -1.78 -5.89 4.97
N ASP A 52 -1.93 -6.05 3.64
CA ASP A 52 -1.26 -7.11 2.90
C ASP A 52 0.27 -7.04 3.04
N LEU A 53 0.85 -5.83 3.10
CA LEU A 53 2.29 -5.66 3.31
C LEU A 53 2.70 -6.08 4.72
N LEU A 54 1.92 -5.71 5.73
CA LEU A 54 2.17 -6.11 7.12
C LEU A 54 2.08 -7.63 7.27
N GLU A 55 1.11 -8.27 6.61
CA GLU A 55 0.99 -9.74 6.57
C GLU A 55 2.22 -10.40 5.93
N LEU A 56 2.79 -9.82 4.86
CA LEU A 56 4.03 -10.33 4.27
C LEU A 56 5.22 -10.20 5.22
N ILE A 57 5.31 -9.11 6.00
CA ILE A 57 6.34 -8.97 7.03
C ILE A 57 6.17 -10.05 8.11
N ASP A 58 4.93 -10.27 8.58
CA ASP A 58 4.61 -11.33 9.55
C ASP A 58 4.89 -12.74 8.98
N GLN A 59 4.86 -12.93 7.67
CA GLN A 59 5.26 -14.18 6.99
C GLN A 59 6.78 -14.40 6.90
N GLY A 60 7.59 -13.42 7.32
CA GLY A 60 9.05 -13.55 7.39
C GLY A 60 9.83 -12.69 6.39
N VAL A 61 9.22 -11.65 5.81
CA VAL A 61 9.96 -10.65 5.04
C VAL A 61 10.69 -9.69 5.99
N ASP A 62 11.98 -9.50 5.77
CA ASP A 62 12.86 -8.67 6.62
C ASP A 62 12.70 -7.16 6.32
N TYR A 63 11.52 -6.62 6.63
CA TYR A 63 11.24 -5.18 6.57
C TYR A 63 10.74 -4.64 7.92
N ASP A 64 10.95 -3.35 8.15
CA ASP A 64 10.54 -2.68 9.39
C ASP A 64 9.02 -2.51 9.45
N ARG A 65 8.33 -3.39 10.18
CA ARG A 65 6.88 -3.33 10.38
C ARG A 65 6.40 -1.95 10.84
N LYS A 66 7.11 -1.34 11.81
CA LYS A 66 6.68 -0.06 12.40
C LYS A 66 6.70 1.05 11.37
N HIS A 67 7.67 1.04 10.45
CA HIS A 67 7.72 1.98 9.34
C HIS A 67 6.42 1.93 8.51
N PHE A 68 5.96 0.74 8.13
CA PHE A 68 4.73 0.58 7.34
C PHE A 68 3.47 0.85 8.15
N GLU A 69 3.44 0.54 9.45
CA GLU A 69 2.34 0.91 10.34
C GLU A 69 2.20 2.44 10.45
N VAL A 70 3.32 3.18 10.53
CA VAL A 70 3.30 4.65 10.53
C VAL A 70 2.76 5.21 9.21
N LEU A 71 3.20 4.67 8.07
CA LEU A 71 2.67 5.09 6.75
C LEU A 71 1.17 4.83 6.63
N GLN A 72 0.71 3.66 7.08
CA GLN A 72 -0.71 3.31 7.09
C GLN A 72 -1.53 4.25 7.99
N GLN A 73 -1.03 4.57 9.19
CA GLN A 73 -1.71 5.51 10.10
C GLN A 73 -1.72 6.94 9.56
N ASP A 74 -0.65 7.37 8.89
CA ASP A 74 -0.62 8.69 8.24
C ASP A 74 -1.66 8.78 7.13
N LEU A 75 -1.76 7.76 6.29
CA LEU A 75 -2.78 7.67 5.25
C LEU A 75 -4.19 7.69 5.84
N LYS A 76 -4.42 7.00 6.98
CA LYS A 76 -5.70 7.05 7.69
C LYS A 76 -6.06 8.46 8.15
N LYS A 77 -5.10 9.22 8.70
CA LYS A 77 -5.33 10.62 9.09
C LYS A 77 -5.69 11.47 7.87
N GLN A 78 -5.03 11.26 6.73
CA GLN A 78 -5.38 11.97 5.49
C GLN A 78 -6.81 11.64 5.03
N ILE A 79 -7.22 10.37 5.11
CA ILE A 79 -8.60 9.95 4.80
C ILE A 79 -9.62 10.63 5.73
N ASP A 80 -9.38 10.63 7.04
CA ASP A 80 -10.28 11.27 8.03
C ASP A 80 -10.39 12.79 7.77
N LEU A 81 -9.28 13.45 7.45
CA LEU A 81 -9.27 14.88 7.09
C LEU A 81 -10.08 15.15 5.82
N LEU A 82 -9.87 14.36 4.76
CA LEU A 82 -10.60 14.52 3.50
C LEU A 82 -12.09 14.23 3.65
N LYS A 83 -12.46 13.22 4.44
CA LYS A 83 -13.86 12.95 4.78
C LYS A 83 -14.49 14.10 5.56
N GLY A 84 -13.74 14.73 6.46
CA GLY A 84 -14.19 15.95 7.15
C GLY A 84 -14.54 17.05 6.15
N LEU A 85 -13.64 17.31 5.19
CA LEU A 85 -13.83 18.31 4.14
C LEU A 85 -15.01 17.97 3.21
N GLU A 86 -15.22 16.70 2.86
CA GLU A 86 -16.38 16.26 2.06
C GLU A 86 -17.70 16.53 2.78
N ASN A 87 -17.76 16.30 4.11
CA ASN A 87 -18.99 16.51 4.89
C ASN A 87 -19.31 18.00 5.16
N GLU A 88 -18.32 18.89 5.03
CA GLU A 88 -18.50 20.34 5.19
C GLU A 88 -18.88 21.06 3.88
N ASN A 89 -18.86 20.37 2.74
CA ASN A 89 -19.07 20.92 1.39
C ASN A 89 -20.42 20.52 0.80
#